data_AF-A0A0N5AI12-F1
#
_entry.id   AF-A0A0N5AI12-F1
#
_cell.length_a   1.000
_cell.length_b   1.000
_cell.length_c   1.000
_cell.angle_alpha   90.00
_cell.angle_beta   90.00
_cell.angle_gamma   90.00
#
_symmetry.space_group_name_H-M   'P 1'
#
loop_
_entity.id
_entity.type
_entity.pdbx_description
1 polymer ?
#
loop_
_entity_poly.entity_id
_entity_poly.type
_entity_poly.pdbx_seq_one_letter_code
_entity_poly.pdbx_strand_id
1 'polypeptide(L)'
;MAIKLRSVFLLVLASIVLQSIKGFVKKSKKYYIGLEWQKNGWHWCDGRPVTYTNWMYPPENPDDGSVVIGGCGTKNNRWRILTTEAEKRQPRSAVCKRSGDSETSKLLLNYGF
;
A
#
# COMPACT_ATOMS: atom_id res chain seq x y z
N MET A 1 14.27 -22.66 -20.58
CA MET A 1 13.19 -22.23 -19.65
C MET A 1 13.65 -20.97 -18.93
N ALA A 2 13.08 -19.80 -19.24
CA ALA A 2 13.45 -18.54 -18.60
C ALA A 2 12.45 -18.22 -17.49
N ILE A 3 12.85 -18.44 -16.23
CA ILE A 3 12.11 -17.93 -15.08
C ILE A 3 12.24 -16.41 -15.15
N LYS A 4 11.14 -15.76 -15.51
CA LYS A 4 11.02 -14.32 -15.76
C LYS A 4 11.53 -13.56 -14.52
N LEU A 5 12.75 -13.03 -14.57
CA LEU A 5 13.37 -12.19 -13.51
C LEU A 5 12.46 -11.00 -13.09
N ARG A 6 11.57 -10.56 -13.99
CA ARG A 6 10.52 -9.56 -13.68
C ARG A 6 9.46 -10.05 -12.68
N SER A 7 9.13 -11.34 -12.66
CA SER A 7 8.11 -11.89 -11.76
C SER A 7 8.61 -11.96 -10.32
N VAL A 8 9.84 -12.41 -10.11
CA VAL A 8 10.43 -12.56 -8.77
C VAL A 8 10.67 -11.20 -8.12
N PHE A 9 11.14 -10.19 -8.87
CA PHE A 9 11.40 -8.85 -8.34
C PHE A 9 10.12 -8.14 -7.86
N LEU A 10 9.02 -8.29 -8.60
CA LEU A 10 7.70 -7.78 -8.22
C LEU A 10 7.14 -8.49 -6.97
N LEU A 11 7.33 -9.80 -6.87
CA LEU A 11 6.93 -10.58 -5.69
C LEU A 11 7.74 -10.21 -4.45
N VAL A 12 9.05 -9.95 -4.59
CA VAL A 12 9.90 -9.52 -3.47
C VAL A 12 9.50 -8.12 -2.98
N LEU A 13 9.27 -7.16 -3.88
CA LEU A 13 8.81 -5.83 -3.51
C LEU A 13 7.42 -5.86 -2.85
N ALA A 14 6.48 -6.64 -3.41
CA ALA A 14 5.16 -6.83 -2.81
C ALA A 14 5.24 -7.50 -1.43
N SER A 15 6.13 -8.48 -1.27
CA SER A 15 6.37 -9.15 0.01
C SER A 15 6.94 -8.20 1.05
N ILE A 16 7.91 -7.35 0.68
CA ILE A 16 8.49 -6.35 1.59
C ILE A 16 7.42 -5.35 2.01
N VAL A 17 6.65 -4.78 1.08
CA VAL A 17 5.58 -3.83 1.42
C VAL A 17 4.54 -4.46 2.32
N LEU A 18 4.10 -5.69 2.02
CA LEU A 18 3.11 -6.40 2.82
C LEU A 18 3.67 -6.86 4.18
N GLN A 19 4.96 -7.23 4.28
CA GLN A 19 5.58 -7.62 5.55
C GLN A 19 5.85 -6.41 6.45
N SER A 20 6.34 -5.29 5.90
CA SER A 20 6.63 -4.07 6.65
C SER A 20 5.39 -3.45 7.31
N ILE A 21 4.19 -3.67 6.78
CA ILE A 21 2.94 -3.12 7.34
C ILE A 21 2.19 -4.08 8.28
N LYS A 22 2.54 -5.38 8.31
CA LYS A 22 1.82 -6.41 9.09
C LYS A 22 1.81 -6.14 10.60
N GLY A 23 2.82 -5.46 11.14
CA GLY A 23 2.90 -5.08 12.56
C GLY A 23 2.21 -3.75 12.91
N PHE A 24 2.04 -2.85 11.94
CA PHE A 24 1.52 -1.50 12.18
C PHE A 24 0.02 -1.36 11.90
N VAL A 25 -0.51 -2.17 10.98
CA VAL A 25 -1.92 -2.14 10.60
C VAL A 25 -2.75 -2.98 11.56
N LYS A 26 -3.51 -2.32 12.44
CA LYS A 26 -4.47 -3.03 13.31
C LYS A 26 -5.59 -3.62 12.46
N LYS A 27 -5.88 -4.91 12.64
CA LYS A 27 -6.90 -5.64 11.85
C LYS A 27 -8.28 -4.98 11.87
N SER A 28 -8.66 -4.26 12.94
CA SER A 28 -9.96 -3.58 13.05
C SER A 28 -10.00 -2.18 12.45
N LYS A 29 -8.86 -1.61 12.05
CA LYS A 29 -8.77 -0.23 11.55
C LYS A 29 -8.42 -0.19 10.06
N LYS A 30 -8.99 0.82 9.40
CA LYS A 30 -8.71 1.17 8.00
C LYS A 30 -7.70 2.32 7.98
N TYR A 31 -6.75 2.27 7.06
CA TYR A 31 -5.69 3.27 6.93
C TYR A 31 -5.59 3.78 5.50
N TYR A 32 -5.44 5.09 5.32
CA TYR A 32 -5.16 5.66 4.01
C TYR A 32 -3.77 5.28 3.52
N ILE A 33 -3.65 5.06 2.22
CA ILE A 33 -2.37 4.95 1.51
C ILE A 33 -2.28 6.02 0.44
N GLY A 34 -1.07 6.38 0.04
CA GLY A 34 -0.82 7.45 -0.94
C GLY A 34 -1.10 7.06 -2.39
N LEU A 35 -2.06 6.18 -2.68
CA LEU A 35 -2.44 5.83 -4.05
C LEU A 35 -3.65 6.69 -4.47
N GLU A 36 -3.52 7.38 -5.59
CA GLU A 36 -4.49 8.35 -6.10
C GLU A 36 -4.84 8.05 -7.56
N TRP A 37 -6.09 8.31 -7.94
CA TRP A 37 -6.51 8.29 -9.34
C TRP A 37 -6.35 9.67 -9.97
N GLN A 38 -5.67 9.72 -11.11
CA GLN A 38 -5.50 10.91 -11.93
C GLN A 38 -5.98 10.63 -13.36
N LYS A 39 -6.01 11.65 -14.23
CA LYS A 39 -6.52 11.58 -15.61
C LYS A 39 -6.09 10.35 -16.42
N ASN A 40 -4.88 9.84 -16.16
CA ASN A 40 -4.28 8.72 -16.90
C ASN A 40 -4.09 7.44 -16.05
N GLY A 41 -4.72 7.35 -14.88
CA GLY A 41 -4.73 6.14 -14.06
C GLY A 41 -4.22 6.33 -12.63
N TRP A 42 -3.85 5.21 -12.01
CA TRP A 42 -3.34 5.15 -10.63
C TRP A 42 -1.90 5.65 -10.53
N HIS A 43 -1.66 6.53 -9.56
CA HIS A 43 -0.35 7.09 -9.27
C HIS A 43 -0.08 7.08 -7.75
N TRP A 44 1.16 6.85 -7.35
CA TRP A 44 1.59 7.10 -5.98
C TRP A 44 1.83 8.60 -5.78
N CYS A 45 1.47 9.14 -4.62
CA CYS A 45 1.67 10.54 -4.27
C CYS A 45 3.16 10.96 -4.23
N ASP A 46 4.09 10.00 -4.17
CA ASP A 46 5.53 10.24 -4.23
C ASP A 46 6.09 10.25 -5.67
N GLY A 47 5.22 10.12 -6.68
CA GLY A 47 5.57 10.15 -8.10
C GLY A 47 6.21 8.86 -8.63
N ARG A 48 6.37 7.83 -7.79
CA ARG A 48 6.92 6.55 -8.27
C ARG A 48 5.92 5.81 -9.15
N PRO A 49 6.38 5.04 -10.14
CA PRO A 49 5.49 4.25 -10.98
C PRO A 49 4.75 3.19 -10.16
N VAL A 50 3.47 2.98 -10.47
CA VAL A 50 2.67 1.90 -9.88
C VAL A 50 3.07 0.58 -10.54
N THR A 51 3.95 -0.17 -9.88
CA THR A 51 4.40 -1.50 -10.35
C THR A 51 3.65 -2.66 -9.72
N TYR A 52 2.83 -2.39 -8.70
CA TYR A 52 2.11 -3.41 -7.94
C TYR A 52 0.77 -2.86 -7.45
N THR A 53 -0.26 -3.71 -7.50
CA THR A 53 -1.58 -3.44 -6.95
C THR A 53 -2.12 -4.65 -6.20
N ASN A 54 -2.83 -4.44 -5.09
CA ASN A 54 -3.39 -5.51 -4.26
C ASN A 54 -4.89 -5.32 -3.97
N TRP A 55 -5.70 -5.12 -4.99
CA TRP A 55 -7.12 -4.81 -4.81
C TRP A 55 -7.91 -5.95 -4.16
N MET A 56 -8.82 -5.59 -3.25
CA MET A 56 -9.88 -6.47 -2.73
C MET A 56 -10.92 -6.68 -3.83
N TYR A 57 -11.40 -5.57 -4.38
CA TYR A 57 -12.22 -5.47 -5.56
C TYR A 57 -11.66 -4.31 -6.40
N PRO A 58 -11.31 -4.53 -7.67
CA PRO A 58 -10.87 -3.46 -8.54
C PRO A 58 -12.03 -2.46 -8.72
N PRO A 59 -11.77 -1.15 -8.65
CA PRO A 59 -12.80 -0.13 -8.83
C PRO A 59 -13.26 -0.04 -10.28
N GLU A 60 -14.57 0.06 -10.48
CA GLU A 60 -15.17 0.34 -11.80
C GLU A 60 -15.12 1.83 -12.13
N ASN A 61 -15.36 2.70 -11.13
CA ASN A 61 -15.23 4.15 -11.27
C ASN A 61 -14.34 4.72 -10.14
N PRO A 62 -13.07 5.05 -10.46
CA PRO A 62 -12.09 5.52 -9.49
C PRO A 62 -12.06 7.04 -9.27
N ASP A 63 -12.87 7.81 -10.01
CA ASP A 63 -12.75 9.28 -10.19
C ASP A 63 -12.85 10.13 -8.90
N ASP A 64 -13.17 9.54 -7.75
CA ASP A 64 -13.22 10.27 -6.47
C ASP A 64 -12.89 9.39 -5.25
N GLY A 65 -12.02 8.41 -5.46
CA GLY A 65 -11.79 7.34 -4.49
C GLY A 65 -10.48 7.42 -3.72
N SER A 66 -10.52 7.74 -2.42
CA SER A 66 -9.36 7.54 -1.54
C SER A 66 -9.13 6.04 -1.26
N VAL A 67 -7.89 5.58 -1.42
CA VAL A 67 -7.53 4.17 -1.25
C VAL A 67 -7.15 3.87 0.19
N VAL A 68 -7.70 2.77 0.72
CA VAL A 68 -7.42 2.30 2.09
C VAL A 68 -7.03 0.84 2.14
N ILE A 69 -6.30 0.49 3.20
CA ILE A 69 -5.96 -0.88 3.58
C ILE A 69 -6.48 -1.20 4.99
N GLY A 70 -6.61 -2.50 5.30
CA GLY A 70 -7.03 -2.95 6.62
C GLY A 70 -8.54 -2.80 6.86
N GLY A 71 -8.96 -3.20 8.07
CA GLY A 71 -10.36 -3.20 8.50
C GLY A 71 -10.92 -4.61 8.73
N CYS A 72 -12.03 -4.67 9.44
CA CYS A 72 -12.69 -5.94 9.73
C CYS A 72 -13.01 -6.68 8.42
N GLY A 73 -12.56 -7.93 8.30
CA GLY A 73 -12.75 -8.76 7.11
C GLY A 73 -11.73 -8.61 5.98
N THR A 74 -10.76 -7.67 6.07
CA THR A 74 -9.70 -7.59 5.05
C THR A 74 -8.65 -8.67 5.26
N LYS A 75 -8.63 -9.70 4.39
CA LYS A 75 -7.54 -10.68 4.32
C LYS A 75 -6.35 -10.08 3.56
N ASN A 76 -5.13 -10.34 4.03
CA ASN A 76 -3.86 -9.97 3.38
C ASN A 76 -3.69 -8.47 3.05
N ASN A 77 -4.29 -7.59 3.85
CA ASN A 77 -4.22 -6.13 3.65
C ASN A 77 -4.59 -5.70 2.22
N ARG A 78 -5.59 -6.37 1.62
CA ARG A 78 -6.11 -5.98 0.31
C ARG A 78 -6.68 -4.55 0.33
N TRP A 79 -6.46 -3.85 -0.78
CA TRP A 79 -6.76 -2.43 -0.96
C TRP A 79 -8.20 -2.26 -1.41
N ARG A 80 -8.84 -1.19 -0.98
CA ARG A 80 -10.19 -0.85 -1.42
C ARG A 80 -10.34 0.66 -1.50
N ILE A 81 -11.31 1.11 -2.29
CA ILE A 81 -11.66 2.52 -2.38
C ILE A 81 -12.83 2.83 -1.47
N LEU A 82 -12.80 4.02 -0.87
CA LEU A 82 -13.94 4.59 -0.19
C LEU A 82 -14.84 5.26 -1.22
N THR A 83 -15.97 4.63 -1.53
CA THR A 83 -16.93 5.17 -2.51
C THR A 83 -18.03 5.99 -1.84
N THR A 84 -18.29 5.78 -0.55
CA THR A 84 -19.37 6.47 0.17
C THR A 84 -18.88 7.68 0.94
N GLU A 85 -19.66 8.77 0.91
CA GLU A 85 -19.36 9.99 1.66
C GLU A 85 -19.27 9.77 3.16
N ALA A 86 -20.10 8.87 3.70
CA ALA A 86 -20.07 8.47 5.10
C ALA A 86 -18.73 7.78 5.45
N GLU A 87 -18.17 6.99 4.55
CA GLU A 87 -16.84 6.43 4.76
C GLU A 87 -15.77 7.51 4.63
N LYS A 88 -15.80 8.37 3.61
CA LYS A 88 -14.78 9.42 3.41
C LYS A 88 -14.67 10.39 4.59
N ARG A 89 -15.81 10.77 5.20
CA ARG A 89 -15.86 11.70 6.36
C ARG A 89 -15.27 11.15 7.66
N GLN A 90 -15.07 9.84 7.77
CA GLN A 90 -14.52 9.27 9.00
C GLN A 90 -13.03 9.61 9.15
N PRO A 91 -12.59 10.13 10.31
CA PRO A 91 -11.18 10.37 10.56
C PRO A 91 -10.44 9.03 10.59
N ARG A 92 -9.37 8.90 9.79
CA ARG A 92 -8.52 7.72 9.74
C ARG A 92 -7.05 8.11 9.72
N SER A 93 -6.24 7.23 10.27
CA SER A 93 -4.79 7.36 10.17
C SER A 93 -4.32 6.98 8.75
N ALA A 94 -3.20 7.55 8.32
CA ALA A 94 -2.53 7.18 7.07
C ALA A 94 -1.26 6.38 7.38
N VAL A 95 -0.85 5.51 6.45
CA VAL A 95 0.47 4.88 6.47
C VAL A 95 1.35 5.61 5.46
N CYS A 96 2.43 6.20 5.95
CA CYS A 96 3.39 6.93 5.12
C CYS A 96 4.72 6.17 5.07
N LYS A 97 5.40 6.25 3.92
CA LYS A 97 6.79 5.79 3.78
C LYS A 97 7.72 6.96 4.10
N ARG A 98 8.72 6.73 4.97
CA ARG A 98 9.82 7.67 5.20
C ARG A 98 11.05 7.17 4.45
N SER A 99 11.80 8.07 3.82
CA SER A 99 13.14 7.75 3.33
C SER A 99 14.02 7.42 4.54
N GLY A 100 14.70 6.28 4.51
CA GLY A 100 15.68 5.95 5.54
C GLY A 100 16.84 6.93 5.44
N ASP A 101 17.24 7.52 6.56
CA ASP A 101 18.51 8.25 6.61
C ASP A 101 19.65 7.23 6.52
N SER A 102 20.75 7.61 5.88
CA SER A 102 21.89 6.72 5.61
C SER A 102 22.47 6.11 6.89
N GLU A 103 22.32 6.79 8.02
CA GLU A 103 22.75 6.34 9.35
C GLU A 103 21.76 5.34 9.97
N THR A 104 20.45 5.57 9.81
CA THR A 104 19.40 4.63 10.29
C THR A 104 19.37 3.31 9.51
N SER A 105 19.75 3.33 8.23
CA SER A 105 19.87 2.12 7.41
C SER A 105 21.02 1.22 7.86
N LYS A 106 22.11 1.79 8.39
CA LYS A 106 23.25 1.03 8.95
C LYS A 106 22.91 0.38 10.29
N LEU A 107 22.15 1.07 11.14
CA LEU A 107 21.67 0.53 12.42
C LEU A 107 20.79 -0.72 12.24
N LEU A 108 19.93 -0.74 11.21
CA LEU A 108 19.06 -1.88 10.93
C LEU A 108 19.79 -3.08 10.29
N LEU A 109 20.95 -2.86 9.65
CA LEU A 109 21.80 -3.95 9.16
C LEU A 109 22.68 -4.57 10.25
N ASN A 110 23.05 -3.79 11.27
CA ASN A 110 23.84 -4.27 12.41
C ASN A 110 23.01 -5.03 13.46
N TYR A 111 21.70 -4.77 13.53
CA TYR A 111 20.75 -5.55 14.32
C TYR A 111 19.96 -6.54 13.45
N GLY A 112 20.67 -7.27 12.58
CA GLY A 112 20.11 -8.32 11.74
C GLY A 112 19.41 -9.41 12.56
N PHE A 113 18.27 -9.87 12.03
CA PHE A 113 17.68 -11.17 12.31
C PHE A 113 18.55 -12.30 11.76
#